data_AF-A0A496CE46-F1
#
_entry.id   AF-A0A496CE46-F1
#
_cell.length_a   1.000
_cell.length_b   1.000
_cell.length_c   1.000
_cell.angle_alpha   90.00
_cell.angle_beta   90.00
_cell.angle_gamma   90.00
#
_symmetry.space_group_name_H-M   'P 1'
#
loop_
_entity.id
_entity.type
_entity.pdbx_description
1 polymer ?
#
loop_
_entity_poly.entity_id
_entity_poly.type
_entity_poly.pdbx_seq_one_letter_code
_entity_poly.pdbx_strand_id
1 'polypeptide(L)'
;MDYNRITSLLDKYWECATTIEEERELRHFFSSDALPLELRPYKAWFLTPEAETLPPLGKEFDLKVLQQITREKKLRRLRLFYSFSALGLVILVLLTILLLTSSFML
;
A
#
# COMPACT_ATOMS: atom_id res chain seq x y z
N MET A 1 -19.76 -25.27 -17.94
CA MET A 1 -19.64 -24.13 -17.02
C MET A 1 -20.59 -23.05 -17.48
N ASP A 2 -21.37 -22.50 -16.56
CA ASP A 2 -22.44 -21.55 -16.88
C ASP A 2 -21.87 -20.13 -16.97
N TYR A 3 -21.92 -19.52 -18.15
CA TYR A 3 -21.37 -18.17 -18.36
C TYR A 3 -21.96 -17.12 -17.42
N ASN A 4 -23.25 -17.25 -17.07
CA ASN A 4 -23.93 -16.37 -16.13
C ASN A 4 -23.34 -16.42 -14.72
N ARG A 5 -22.78 -17.57 -14.31
CA ARG A 5 -22.10 -17.71 -13.01
C ARG A 5 -20.78 -16.96 -13.02
N ILE A 6 -20.00 -17.11 -14.09
CA ILE A 6 -18.70 -16.43 -14.24
C ILE A 6 -18.87 -14.91 -14.29
N THR A 7 -19.88 -14.40 -15.00
CA THR A 7 -20.15 -12.96 -15.03
C THR A 7 -20.52 -12.43 -13.65
N SER A 8 -21.38 -13.13 -12.92
CA SER A 8 -21.74 -12.75 -11.54
C SER A 8 -20.54 -12.82 -10.58
N LEU A 9 -19.66 -13.80 -10.76
CA LEU A 9 -18.42 -13.90 -9.98
C LEU A 9 -17.44 -12.78 -10.31
N LEU A 10 -17.36 -12.35 -11.57
CA LEU A 10 -16.55 -11.20 -11.97
C LEU A 10 -17.06 -9.90 -11.34
N ASP A 11 -18.37 -9.67 -11.35
CA ASP A 11 -18.97 -8.51 -10.67
C ASP A 11 -18.59 -8.49 -9.19
N LYS A 12 -18.72 -9.65 -8.52
CA LYS A 12 -18.31 -9.83 -7.13
C LYS A 12 -16.80 -9.62 -6.92
N TYR A 13 -15.97 -10.04 -7.87
CA TYR A 13 -14.51 -9.88 -7.83
C TYR A 13 -14.13 -8.40 -7.94
N TRP A 14 -14.81 -7.62 -8.78
CA TRP A 14 -14.62 -6.16 -8.86
C TRP A 14 -15.02 -5.43 -7.59
N GLU A 15 -16.00 -5.97 -6.86
CA GLU A 15 -16.40 -5.47 -5.54
C GLU A 15 -15.48 -5.95 -4.40
N CYS A 16 -14.42 -6.70 -4.70
CA CYS A 16 -13.53 -7.33 -3.71
C CYS A 16 -14.29 -8.21 -2.68
N ALA A 17 -15.40 -8.80 -3.11
CA ALA A 17 -16.28 -9.61 -2.25
C ALA A 17 -16.11 -11.13 -2.47
N THR A 18 -15.22 -11.55 -3.35
CA THR A 18 -14.96 -12.96 -3.65
C THR A 18 -14.23 -13.69 -2.52
N THR A 19 -14.54 -14.97 -2.39
CA THR A 19 -13.79 -15.92 -1.57
C THR A 19 -12.65 -16.54 -2.37
N ILE A 20 -11.69 -17.17 -1.69
CA ILE A 20 -10.55 -17.82 -2.34
C ILE A 20 -11.02 -18.93 -3.28
N GLU A 21 -12.05 -19.68 -2.88
CA GLU A 21 -12.67 -20.75 -3.67
C GLU A 21 -13.33 -20.23 -4.94
N GLU A 22 -14.03 -19.09 -4.87
CA GLU A 22 -14.62 -18.42 -6.04
C GLU A 22 -13.55 -17.89 -6.99
N GLU A 23 -12.44 -17.37 -6.47
CA GLU A 23 -11.30 -16.95 -7.30
C GLU A 23 -10.60 -18.15 -7.94
N ARG A 24 -10.54 -19.30 -7.26
CA ARG A 24 -10.07 -20.56 -7.86
C ARG A 24 -10.98 -20.98 -9.02
N GLU A 25 -12.30 -20.85 -8.86
CA GLU A 25 -13.28 -21.11 -9.93
C GLU A 25 -13.03 -20.19 -11.14
N LEU A 26 -12.85 -18.89 -10.92
CA LEU A 26 -12.49 -17.93 -11.97
C LEU A 26 -11.17 -18.33 -12.65
N ARG A 27 -10.11 -18.62 -11.89
CA ARG A 27 -8.82 -19.06 -12.45
C ARG A 27 -8.94 -20.35 -13.27
N HIS A 28 -9.70 -21.32 -12.78
CA HIS A 28 -9.95 -22.56 -13.51
C HIS A 28 -10.69 -22.30 -14.84
N PHE A 29 -11.71 -21.45 -14.84
CA PHE A 29 -12.43 -21.06 -16.05
C PHE A 29 -11.51 -20.36 -17.06
N PHE A 30 -10.74 -19.37 -16.63
CA PHE A 30 -9.83 -18.60 -17.48
C PHE A 30 -8.57 -19.38 -17.92
N SER A 31 -8.25 -20.49 -17.26
CA SER A 31 -7.20 -21.41 -17.71
C SER A 31 -7.58 -22.19 -18.98
N SER A 32 -8.88 -22.27 -19.30
CA SER A 32 -9.37 -22.95 -20.50
C SER A 32 -9.14 -22.10 -21.77
N ASP A 33 -8.92 -22.75 -22.92
CA ASP A 33 -8.68 -22.05 -24.19
C ASP A 33 -9.95 -21.62 -24.93
N ALA A 34 -11.10 -22.22 -24.62
CA ALA A 34 -12.38 -21.93 -25.25
C ALA A 34 -13.14 -20.78 -24.55
N LEU A 35 -12.56 -19.57 -24.52
CA LEU A 35 -13.20 -18.39 -23.90
C LEU A 35 -14.03 -17.56 -24.91
N PRO A 36 -15.23 -17.08 -24.50
CA PRO A 36 -16.01 -16.10 -25.26
C PRO A 36 -15.21 -14.83 -25.54
N LEU A 37 -15.49 -14.19 -26.69
CA LEU A 37 -14.77 -13.00 -27.15
C LEU A 37 -14.72 -11.89 -26.08
N GLU A 38 -15.82 -11.70 -25.35
CA GLU A 38 -16.00 -10.67 -24.32
C GLU A 38 -15.13 -10.90 -23.08
N LEU A 39 -14.83 -12.16 -22.75
CA LEU A 39 -14.07 -12.51 -21.55
C LEU A 39 -12.56 -12.69 -21.83
N ARG A 40 -12.16 -12.84 -23.09
CA ARG A 40 -10.74 -12.97 -23.48
C ARG A 40 -9.83 -11.88 -22.91
N PRO A 41 -10.22 -10.58 -22.85
CA PRO A 41 -9.35 -9.54 -22.30
C PRO A 41 -8.97 -9.77 -20.83
N TYR A 42 -9.86 -10.41 -20.06
CA TYR A 42 -9.64 -10.67 -18.63
C TYR A 42 -8.78 -11.91 -18.36
N LYS A 43 -8.52 -12.76 -19.38
CA LYS A 43 -7.76 -14.01 -19.23
C LYS A 43 -6.44 -13.77 -18.49
N ALA A 44 -5.69 -12.75 -18.89
CA ALA A 44 -4.38 -12.43 -18.32
C ALA A 44 -4.40 -12.17 -16.81
N TRP A 45 -5.53 -11.74 -16.23
CA TRP A 45 -5.63 -11.42 -14.81
C TRP A 45 -5.77 -12.67 -13.93
N PHE A 46 -6.18 -13.79 -14.53
CA PHE A 46 -6.45 -15.04 -13.85
C PHE A 46 -5.45 -16.16 -14.22
N LEU A 47 -4.38 -15.85 -14.95
CA LEU A 47 -3.31 -16.80 -15.28
C LEU A 47 -2.25 -16.93 -14.18
N THR A 48 -2.29 -16.08 -13.15
CA THR A 48 -1.32 -16.14 -12.07
C THR A 48 -1.50 -17.42 -11.25
N PRO A 49 -0.42 -18.17 -10.99
CA PRO A 49 -0.47 -19.34 -10.11
C PRO A 49 -0.92 -18.95 -8.70
N GLU A 50 -1.50 -19.91 -7.98
CA GLU A 50 -1.96 -19.65 -6.61
C GLU A 50 -0.79 -19.21 -5.73
N ALA A 51 -1.05 -18.32 -4.77
CA ALA A 51 -0.02 -17.91 -3.82
C ALA A 51 0.61 -19.09 -3.07
N GLU A 52 -0.17 -20.14 -2.82
CA GLU A 52 0.28 -21.38 -2.16
C GLU A 52 1.27 -22.21 -2.99
N THR A 53 1.27 -22.06 -4.33
CA THR A 53 2.16 -22.80 -5.23
C THR A 53 3.43 -22.04 -5.56
N LEU A 54 3.50 -20.76 -5.20
CA LEU A 54 4.69 -19.94 -5.39
C LEU A 54 5.81 -20.36 -4.42
N PRO A 55 7.08 -20.32 -4.86
CA PRO A 55 8.19 -20.55 -3.95
C PRO A 55 8.16 -19.50 -2.82
N PRO A 56 8.56 -19.87 -1.60
CA PRO A 56 8.64 -18.93 -0.50
C PRO A 56 9.59 -17.79 -0.86
N LEU A 57 9.32 -16.61 -0.31
CA LEU A 57 10.18 -15.45 -0.48
C LEU A 57 11.58 -15.76 0.08
N GLY A 58 12.61 -15.22 -0.59
CA GLY A 58 14.00 -15.42 -0.16
C GLY A 58 14.25 -14.85 1.23
N LYS A 59 15.21 -15.43 1.96
CA LYS A 59 15.54 -15.05 3.37
C LYS A 59 15.88 -13.57 3.56
N GLU A 60 16.29 -12.89 2.50
CA GLU A 60 16.67 -11.48 2.48
C GLU A 60 15.51 -10.52 2.24
N PHE A 61 14.35 -11.02 1.80
CA PHE A 61 13.19 -10.20 1.46
C PHE A 61 12.73 -9.38 2.67
N ASP A 62 12.54 -10.06 3.80
CA ASP A 62 12.12 -9.44 5.05
C ASP A 62 13.09 -8.36 5.50
N LEU A 63 14.41 -8.63 5.39
CA LEU A 63 15.44 -7.65 5.72
C LEU A 63 15.33 -6.39 4.87
N LYS A 64 15.16 -6.52 3.55
CA LYS A 64 15.03 -5.38 2.64
C LYS A 64 13.75 -4.58 2.92
N VAL A 65 12.62 -5.25 3.12
CA VAL A 65 11.33 -4.60 3.45
C VAL A 65 11.43 -3.85 4.79
N LEU A 66 11.96 -4.49 5.83
CA LEU A 66 12.14 -3.87 7.15
C LEU A 66 13.11 -2.69 7.10
N GLN A 67 14.19 -2.78 6.32
CA GLN A 67 15.11 -1.66 6.12
C GLN A 67 14.41 -0.47 5.47
N GLN A 68 13.59 -0.70 4.44
CA GLN A 68 12.85 0.37 3.77
C GLN A 68 11.83 1.04 4.72
N ILE A 69 11.03 0.24 5.43
CA ILE A 69 10.06 0.75 6.42
C ILE A 69 10.77 1.56 7.51
N THR A 70 11.91 1.07 8.01
CA THR A 70 12.67 1.75 9.06
C THR A 70 13.28 3.05 8.56
N ARG A 71 13.78 3.08 7.32
CA ARG A 71 14.31 4.29 6.68
C ARG A 71 13.24 5.38 6.59
N GLU A 72 12.04 5.03 6.13
CA GLU A 72 10.93 5.97 6.03
C GLU A 72 10.51 6.52 7.40
N LYS A 73 10.41 5.64 8.42
CA LYS A 73 10.13 6.06 9.80
C LYS A 73 11.20 7.00 10.35
N LYS A 74 12.48 6.73 10.08
CA LYS A 74 13.59 7.60 10.49
C LYS A 74 13.50 8.97 9.84
N LEU A 75 13.24 9.04 8.53
CA LEU A 75 13.07 10.30 7.80
C LEU A 75 11.88 11.11 8.33
N ARG A 76 10.75 10.45 8.61
CA ARG A 76 9.57 11.09 9.22
C ARG A 76 9.90 11.67 10.59
N ARG A 77 10.59 10.91 11.45
CA ARG A 77 11.01 11.38 12.78
C ARG A 77 11.93 12.59 12.70
N LEU A 78 12.92 12.55 11.79
CA LEU A 78 13.83 13.67 11.57
C LEU A 78 13.07 14.91 11.09
N ARG A 79 12.16 14.77 10.11
CA ARG A 79 11.33 15.88 9.63
C ARG A 79 10.52 16.53 10.75
N LEU A 80 9.88 15.72 11.59
CA LEU A 80 9.15 16.22 12.76
C LEU A 80 10.08 16.94 13.72
N PHE A 81 11.24 16.36 14.05
CA PHE A 81 12.22 16.97 14.93
C PHE A 81 12.68 18.35 14.41
N TYR A 82 13.04 18.46 13.13
CA TYR A 82 13.42 19.72 12.50
C TYR A 82 12.27 20.74 12.50
N SER A 83 11.04 20.30 12.27
CA SER A 83 9.87 21.17 12.33
C SER A 83 9.63 21.73 13.74
N PHE A 84 9.80 20.90 14.78
CA PHE A 84 9.68 21.34 16.17
C PHE A 84 10.85 22.23 16.60
N SER A 85 12.09 21.92 16.18
CA SER A 85 13.26 22.76 16.49
C SER A 85 13.15 24.15 15.85
N ALA A 86 12.62 24.24 14.62
CA ALA A 86 12.37 25.53 13.97
C ALA A 86 11.37 26.37 14.75
N LEU A 87 10.26 25.77 15.23
CA LEU A 87 9.29 26.47 16.07
C LEU A 87 9.90 26.93 17.40
N GLY A 88 10.68 26.06 18.06
CA GLY A 88 11.40 26.41 19.28
C GLY A 88 12.37 27.58 19.11
N LEU A 89 13.09 27.63 17.98
CA LEU A 89 13.98 28.74 17.65
C LEU A 89 13.21 30.06 17.47
N VAL A 90 12.07 30.04 16.79
CA VAL A 90 11.22 31.23 16.62
C VAL A 90 10.71 31.72 17.98
N ILE A 91 10.24 30.83 18.84
CA ILE A 91 9.78 31.19 20.20
C ILE A 91 10.93 31.80 21.01
N LEU A 92 12.13 31.21 20.95
CA LEU A 92 13.30 31.74 21.65
C LEU A 92 13.63 33.17 21.20
N VAL A 93 13.63 33.44 19.89
CA VAL A 93 13.88 34.78 19.34
C VAL A 93 12.80 35.78 19.77
N LEU A 94 11.53 35.38 19.79
CA LEU A 94 10.46 36.25 20.28
C LEU A 94 10.60 36.57 21.77
N LEU A 95 10.99 35.59 22.58
CA LEU A 95 11.26 35.79 24.01
C LEU A 95 12.46 36.69 24.24
N THR A 96 13.54 36.55 23.46
CA THR A 96 14.69 37.45 23.61
C THR A 96 14.36 38.88 23.21
N ILE A 97 13.59 39.09 22.14
CA ILE A 97 13.09 40.41 21.75
C ILE A 97 12.21 41.00 22.85
N LEU A 98 11.28 40.22 23.40
CA LEU A 98 10.39 40.67 24.49
C LEU A 98 11.16 41.06 25.76
N LEU A 99 12.19 40.29 26.12
CA LEU A 99 13.05 40.62 27.27
C LEU A 99 13.85 41.90 27.01
N LEU A 100 14.38 42.06 25.80
CA LEU A 100 15.13 43.26 25.41
C LEU A 100 14.23 44.51 25.46
N THR A 101 13.02 44.43 24.89
CA THR A 101 12.07 45.56 24.93
C THR A 101 11.60 45.88 26.34
N SER A 102 11.36 44.87 27.17
CA SER A 102 11.04 45.06 28.59
C SER A 102 12.18 45.73 29.36
N SER A 103 13.43 45.39 29.06
CA SER A 103 14.61 45.99 29.70
C SER A 103 14.87 47.43 29.28
N PHE A 104 14.42 47.84 28.09
CA PHE A 104 14.55 49.22 27.59
C PHE A 104 13.48 50.17 28.13
N MET A 105 12.36 49.63 28.63
CA MET A 105 11.21 50.41 29.15
C MET A 105 11.26 50.64 30.68
N LEU A 106 12.33 50.17 31.34
CA LEU A 106 12.64 50.35 32.77
C LEU A 106 13.77 51.37 32.92
#